data_AF-A0A0Q8DFW7-F1
#
_entry.id   AF-A0A0Q8DFW7-F1
#
_cell.length_a   1.000
_cell.length_b   1.000
_cell.length_c   1.000
_cell.angle_alpha   90.00
_cell.angle_beta   90.00
_cell.angle_gamma   90.00
#
_symmetry.space_group_name_H-M   'P 1'
#
loop_
_entity.id
_entity.type
_entity.pdbx_description
1 polymer ?
#
loop_
_entity_poly.entity_id
_entity_poly.type
_entity_poly.pdbx_seq_one_letter_code
_entity_poly.pdbx_strand_id
1 'polypeptide(L)'
;MTIDVPAGVLTAAKVAWDDAADGLDGAWRRLGKASTSGFAPTVVSAVEAFQTTWTDELKRRAEAAQDNSDALVEVNGGFEFVDVAAAEKARALLGWVHRAAPIGER
;
A
#
# COMPACT_ATOMS: atom_id res chain seq x y z
N MET A 1 7.02 -13.35 -18.16
CA MET A 1 5.77 -12.69 -17.71
C MET A 1 6.04 -11.20 -17.83
N THR A 2 5.35 -10.53 -18.74
CA THR A 2 5.48 -9.08 -18.93
C THR A 2 4.35 -8.43 -18.15
N ILE A 3 4.64 -7.42 -17.32
CA ILE A 3 3.56 -6.59 -16.79
C ILE A 3 3.15 -5.63 -17.88
N ASP A 4 1.85 -5.55 -18.15
CA ASP A 4 1.28 -4.48 -18.98
C ASP A 4 1.07 -3.18 -18.17
N VAL A 5 1.56 -3.11 -16.92
CA VAL A 5 1.42 -1.96 -16.02
C VAL A 5 2.80 -1.34 -15.75
N PRO A 6 3.03 -0.08 -16.15
CA PRO A 6 4.31 0.59 -15.92
C PRO A 6 4.67 0.71 -14.44
N ALA A 7 5.95 0.58 -14.09
CA ALA A 7 6.45 0.68 -12.72
C ALA A 7 6.00 1.98 -12.02
N GLY A 8 6.03 3.12 -12.72
CA GLY A 8 5.57 4.40 -12.17
C GLY A 8 4.08 4.41 -11.79
N VAL A 9 3.24 3.60 -12.45
CA VAL A 9 1.82 3.43 -12.08
C VAL A 9 1.69 2.60 -10.81
N LEU A 10 2.51 1.56 -10.65
CA LEU A 10 2.54 0.74 -9.42
C LEU A 10 3.02 1.58 -8.22
N THR A 11 4.05 2.41 -8.40
CA THR A 11 4.51 3.35 -7.36
C THR A 11 3.45 4.37 -6.99
N ALA A 12 2.78 4.98 -7.97
CA ALA A 12 1.71 5.94 -7.71
C ALA A 12 0.52 5.30 -6.98
N ALA A 13 0.15 4.07 -7.37
CA ALA A 13 -0.91 3.31 -6.71
C ALA A 13 -0.55 2.95 -5.27
N LYS A 14 0.71 2.56 -5.01
CA LYS A 14 1.22 2.32 -3.65
C LYS A 14 1.05 3.56 -2.77
N VAL A 15 1.55 4.71 -3.25
CA VAL A 15 1.46 5.98 -2.50
C VAL A 15 0.00 6.34 -2.20
N ALA A 16 -0.90 6.16 -3.16
CA ALA A 16 -2.32 6.41 -2.94
C ALA A 16 -2.94 5.49 -1.87
N TRP A 17 -2.50 4.23 -1.79
CA TRP A 17 -2.93 3.30 -0.75
C TRP A 17 -2.34 3.63 0.62
N ASP A 18 -1.06 4.03 0.68
CA ASP A 18 -0.42 4.50 1.92
C ASP A 18 -1.15 5.74 2.47
N ASP A 19 -1.40 6.74 1.62
CA ASP A 19 -2.11 7.97 2.02
C ASP A 19 -3.53 7.66 2.52
N ALA A 20 -4.21 6.70 1.90
CA ALA A 20 -5.52 6.25 2.32
C ALA A 20 -5.47 5.52 3.67
N ALA A 21 -4.49 4.63 3.88
CA ALA A 21 -4.28 3.93 5.14
C ALA A 21 -4.03 4.92 6.28
N ASP A 22 -3.12 5.88 6.09
CA ASP A 22 -2.79 6.93 7.08
C ASP A 22 -4.00 7.82 7.39
N GLY A 23 -4.72 8.24 6.36
CA GLY A 23 -5.92 9.06 6.50
C GLY A 23 -7.01 8.37 7.33
N LEU A 24 -7.25 7.09 7.04
CA LEU A 24 -8.22 6.25 7.74
C LEU A 24 -7.76 5.91 9.17
N ASP A 25 -6.47 5.64 9.37
CA ASP A 25 -5.89 5.39 10.70
C ASP A 25 -6.10 6.60 11.62
N GLY A 26 -5.77 7.78 11.11
CA GLY A 26 -6.03 9.04 11.82
C GLY A 26 -7.53 9.26 12.08
N ALA A 27 -8.40 8.93 11.12
CA ALA A 27 -9.84 9.15 11.24
C ALA A 27 -10.48 8.30 12.35
N TRP A 28 -10.20 7.00 12.38
CA TRP A 28 -10.78 6.13 13.41
C TRP A 28 -10.27 6.48 14.80
N ARG A 29 -8.99 6.87 14.95
CA ARG A 29 -8.45 7.33 16.24
C ARG A 29 -9.11 8.61 16.73
N ARG A 30 -9.40 9.56 15.83
CA ARG A 30 -10.11 10.80 16.17
C ARG A 30 -11.55 10.50 16.56
N LEU A 31 -12.24 9.64 15.81
CA LEU A 31 -13.61 9.26 16.09
C LEU A 31 -13.74 8.52 17.44
N GLY A 32 -12.88 7.54 17.69
CA GLY A 32 -12.88 6.77 18.95
C GLY A 32 -12.49 7.59 20.19
N LYS A 33 -11.93 8.79 20.02
CA LYS A 33 -11.62 9.74 21.11
C LYS A 33 -12.64 10.88 21.22
N ALA A 34 -13.63 10.94 20.34
CA ALA A 34 -14.60 12.03 20.33
C ALA A 34 -15.50 11.94 21.58
N SER A 35 -15.49 13.01 22.38
CA SER A 35 -16.25 13.05 23.63
C SER A 35 -17.75 13.22 23.37
N THR A 36 -18.56 12.51 24.16
CA THR A 36 -20.02 12.70 24.27
C THR A 36 -20.40 13.65 25.42
N SER A 37 -19.42 14.32 26.02
CA SER A 37 -19.66 15.24 27.14
C SER A 37 -20.62 16.36 26.73
N GLY A 38 -21.63 16.60 27.57
CA GLY A 38 -22.68 17.59 27.33
C GLY A 38 -23.84 17.12 26.46
N PHE A 39 -23.82 15.86 25.97
CA PHE A 39 -24.95 15.30 25.25
C PHE A 39 -26.04 14.81 26.21
N ALA A 40 -27.29 14.89 25.77
CA ALA A 40 -28.41 14.30 26.49
C ALA A 40 -28.28 12.75 26.52
N PRO A 41 -28.68 12.05 27.59
CA PRO A 41 -28.49 10.60 27.72
C PRO A 41 -29.05 9.78 26.54
N THR A 42 -30.18 10.20 25.97
CA THR A 42 -30.79 9.54 24.81
C THR A 42 -29.95 9.68 23.53
N VAL A 43 -29.17 10.75 23.42
CA VAL A 43 -28.27 11.01 22.29
C VAL A 43 -26.94 10.28 22.48
N VAL A 44 -26.46 10.17 23.73
CA VAL A 44 -25.21 9.48 24.06
C VAL A 44 -25.20 8.06 23.49
N SER A 45 -26.22 7.26 23.76
CA SER A 45 -26.26 5.87 23.28
C SER A 45 -26.26 5.76 21.75
N ALA A 46 -26.94 6.67 21.05
CA ALA A 46 -26.93 6.70 19.58
C ALA A 46 -25.55 7.09 19.02
N VAL A 47 -24.88 8.05 19.66
CA VAL A 47 -23.56 8.51 19.27
C VAL A 47 -22.50 7.43 19.56
N GLU A 48 -22.57 6.76 20.71
CA GLU A 48 -21.65 5.67 21.05
C GLU A 48 -21.79 4.47 20.10
N ALA A 49 -23.03 4.12 19.72
CA ALA A 49 -23.27 3.08 18.72
C ALA A 49 -22.67 3.47 17.36
N PHE A 50 -22.91 4.71 16.91
CA PHE A 50 -22.32 5.24 15.69
C PHE A 50 -20.79 5.22 15.74
N GLN A 51 -20.20 5.74 16.82
CA GLN A 51 -18.75 5.79 17.02
C GLN A 51 -18.14 4.39 16.96
N THR A 52 -18.76 3.41 17.62
CA THR A 52 -18.28 2.02 17.63
C THR A 52 -18.31 1.43 16.24
N THR A 53 -19.46 1.47 15.56
CA THR A 53 -19.63 0.88 14.21
C THR A 53 -18.66 1.49 13.20
N TRP A 54 -18.53 2.82 13.20
CA TRP A 54 -17.66 3.49 12.24
C TRP A 54 -16.18 3.40 12.60
N THR A 55 -15.82 3.33 13.88
CA THR A 55 -14.44 3.07 14.27
C THR A 55 -13.98 1.72 13.74
N ASP A 56 -14.81 0.68 13.87
CA ASP A 56 -14.46 -0.67 13.41
C ASP A 56 -14.43 -0.78 11.88
N GLU A 57 -15.36 -0.13 11.16
CA GLU A 57 -15.29 -0.04 9.70
C GLU A 57 -14.03 0.68 9.23
N LEU A 58 -13.72 1.85 9.81
CA LEU A 58 -12.55 2.63 9.41
C LEU A 58 -11.24 1.89 9.69
N LYS A 59 -11.14 1.15 10.80
CA LYS A 59 -9.99 0.26 11.07
C LYS A 59 -9.82 -0.80 10.00
N ARG A 60 -10.89 -1.54 9.68
CA ARG A 60 -10.85 -2.58 8.62
C ARG A 60 -10.46 -2.01 7.26
N ARG A 61 -10.90 -0.79 6.95
CA ARG A 61 -10.53 -0.12 5.70
C ARG A 61 -9.08 0.36 5.69
N ALA A 62 -8.57 0.83 6.83
CA ALA A 62 -7.16 1.20 6.97
C ALA A 62 -6.25 -0.01 6.79
N GLU A 63 -6.59 -1.14 7.43
CA GLU A 63 -5.89 -2.42 7.28
C GLU A 63 -5.89 -2.89 5.81
N ALA A 64 -7.06 -2.91 5.16
CA ALA A 64 -7.14 -3.31 3.75
C ALA A 64 -6.37 -2.37 2.80
N ALA A 65 -6.31 -1.06 3.10
CA ALA A 65 -5.51 -0.12 2.34
C ALA A 65 -4.01 -0.41 2.51
N GLN A 66 -3.56 -0.68 3.74
CA GLN A 66 -2.18 -1.08 4.00
C GLN A 66 -1.82 -2.38 3.29
N ASP A 67 -2.67 -3.40 3.38
CA ASP A 67 -2.47 -4.70 2.72
C ASP A 67 -2.31 -4.53 1.20
N ASN A 68 -3.07 -3.63 0.58
CA ASN A 68 -2.94 -3.32 -0.85
C ASN A 68 -1.63 -2.62 -1.18
N SER A 69 -1.15 -1.71 -0.32
CA SER A 69 0.16 -1.07 -0.48
C SER A 69 1.28 -2.11 -0.39
N ASP A 70 1.23 -2.98 0.61
CA ASP A 70 2.22 -4.04 0.83
C ASP A 70 2.24 -5.03 -0.33
N ALA A 71 1.08 -5.41 -0.86
CA ALA A 71 0.97 -6.25 -2.05
C ALA A 71 1.64 -5.61 -3.27
N LEU A 72 1.51 -4.29 -3.45
CA LEU A 72 2.19 -3.59 -4.55
C LEU A 72 3.71 -3.55 -4.39
N VAL A 73 4.21 -3.44 -3.14
CA VAL A 73 5.65 -3.55 -2.85
C VAL A 73 6.17 -4.94 -3.19
N GLU A 74 5.46 -5.99 -2.79
CA GLU A 74 5.83 -7.37 -3.04
C GLU A 74 5.84 -7.68 -4.54
N VAL A 75 4.82 -7.22 -5.26
CA VAL A 75 4.72 -7.33 -6.72
C VAL A 75 5.89 -6.61 -7.39
N ASN A 76 6.19 -5.36 -7.01
CA ASN A 76 7.30 -4.60 -7.60
C ASN A 76 8.67 -5.28 -7.35
N GLY A 77 8.94 -5.73 -6.12
CA GLY A 77 10.17 -6.45 -5.79
C GLY A 77 10.31 -7.79 -6.52
N GLY A 78 9.19 -8.49 -6.75
CA GLY A 78 9.17 -9.71 -7.56
C GLY A 78 9.58 -9.47 -9.01
N PHE A 79 9.19 -8.34 -9.60
CA PHE A 79 9.60 -7.98 -10.97
C PHE A 79 11.05 -7.56 -11.07
N GLU A 80 11.53 -6.72 -10.16
CA GLU A 80 12.95 -6.36 -10.09
C GLU A 80 13.83 -7.61 -10.01
N PHE A 81 13.43 -8.60 -9.21
CA PHE A 81 14.15 -9.87 -9.09
C PHE A 81 14.14 -10.70 -10.40
N VAL A 82 12.99 -10.79 -11.08
CA VAL A 82 12.87 -11.51 -12.36
C VAL A 82 13.68 -10.83 -13.47
N ASP A 83 13.67 -9.50 -13.52
CA ASP A 83 14.44 -8.73 -14.50
C ASP A 83 15.94 -8.87 -14.27
N VAL A 84 16.40 -8.86 -13.01
CA VAL A 84 17.82 -9.14 -12.68
C VAL A 84 18.21 -10.54 -13.15
N ALA A 85 17.41 -11.57 -12.84
CA ALA A 85 17.69 -12.95 -13.25
C ALA A 85 17.69 -13.12 -14.78
N ALA A 86 16.77 -12.44 -15.48
CA ALA A 86 16.72 -12.42 -16.94
C ALA A 86 17.93 -11.69 -17.54
N ALA A 87 18.36 -10.57 -16.96
CA ALA A 87 19.53 -9.81 -17.38
C ALA A 87 20.83 -10.61 -17.16
N GLU A 88 20.94 -11.33 -16.04
CA GLU A 88 22.06 -12.25 -15.77
C GLU A 88 22.11 -13.41 -16.78
N LYS A 89 20.95 -14.00 -17.10
CA LYS A 89 20.85 -15.05 -18.12
C LYS A 89 21.21 -14.53 -19.52
N ALA A 90 20.76 -13.31 -19.88
CA ALA A 90 21.16 -12.66 -21.12
C ALA A 90 22.67 -12.41 -21.15
N ARG A 91 23.28 -11.90 -20.06
CA ARG A 91 24.74 -11.76 -19.93
C ARG A 91 25.48 -13.08 -20.10
N ALA A 92 24.96 -14.18 -19.55
CA ALA A 92 25.57 -15.50 -19.71
C ALA A 92 25.62 -15.96 -21.17
N LEU A 93 24.67 -15.50 -22.00
CA LEU A 93 24.59 -15.79 -23.43
C LEU A 93 25.42 -14.82 -24.31
N LEU A 94 25.86 -13.69 -23.78
CA LEU A 94 26.73 -12.75 -24.50
C LEU A 94 28.19 -13.27 -24.55
N GLY A 95 28.88 -13.00 -25.67
CA GLY A 95 30.29 -13.35 -25.86
C GLY A 95 31.19 -12.74 -24.78
N TRP A 96 32.30 -13.40 -24.44
CA TRP A 96 33.15 -13.12 -23.25
C TRP A 96 33.48 -11.63 -23.01
N VAL A 97 33.67 -10.86 -24.09
CA VAL A 97 34.01 -9.43 -24.05
C VAL A 97 32.85 -8.54 -23.54
N HIS A 98 31.61 -9.03 -23.62
CA HIS A 98 30.40 -8.28 -23.26
C HIS A 98 29.79 -8.68 -21.89
N ARG A 99 30.37 -9.67 -21.20
CA ARG A 99 29.89 -10.12 -19.88
C ARG A 99 30.05 -9.08 -18.76
N ALA A 100 30.99 -8.15 -18.90
CA ALA A 100 31.30 -7.13 -17.90
C ALA A 100 30.58 -5.79 -18.10
N ALA A 101 29.70 -5.67 -19.10
CA ALA A 101 28.97 -4.42 -19.35
C ALA A 101 27.99 -4.13 -18.19
N PRO A 102 28.02 -2.93 -17.55
CA PRO A 102 27.16 -2.58 -16.42
C PRO A 102 25.66 -2.56 -16.81
N ILE A 103 24.78 -2.90 -15.86
CA ILE A 103 23.32 -2.77 -16.01
C ILE A 103 22.90 -1.38 -15.50
N GLY A 104 22.26 -0.58 -16.36
CA GLY A 104 21.69 0.74 -16.08
C GLY A 104 21.99 1.74 -17.22
N GLU A 105 21.14 2.66 -17.64
CA GLU A 105 20.04 3.33 -16.92
C GLU A 105 18.93 3.76 -17.91
N ARG A 106 17.67 3.64 -17.48
CA ARG A 106 16.58 4.54 -17.85
C ARG A 106 15.65 4.70 -16.67
#